data_AF-A0A9P0F787-F1
#
_entry.id   AF-A0A9P0F787-F1
#
_cell.length_a   1.000
_cell.length_b   1.000
_cell.length_c   1.000
_cell.angle_alpha   90.00
_cell.angle_beta   90.00
_cell.angle_gamma   90.00
#
_symmetry.space_group_name_H-M   'P 1'
#
loop_
_entity.id
_entity.type
_entity.pdbx_description
1 polymer ?
#
loop_
_entity_poly.entity_id
_entity_poly.type
_entity_poly.pdbx_seq_one_letter_code
_entity_poly.pdbx_strand_id
1 'polypeptide(L)'
;MTKPIGITKKRKFHGNRHTVKNSGKVPVMTPDKVTDKASDANSSDKKVNSASSKKCKYIDACDPNIIDDSLNSGNIIMNLKMFNQLVESAVCCKYCKNNSVRVTEIISKRKGLASLIQFLCDDCNKTTESYSSPFAASTKFEVNLRFVYGMRVIGKGQQGAESLCATMNLPPPPSRFQDYNTLLRNYCEDVANECMQEAAKEASEFHIEEDTDNDDDLFDDVDDDEDESNVEKLSNVGVIMDGSWQKRGHTSLNGFVSACSFDTGKILDVECMSKFCHSCKTNKKPCKQESCMKNYEGVSGGMESQGAVSIFKRSVEKYNLRYVKYLGDGDSKGYQDVQESEPYGSNVKISKLECVGHVQKRMGSRLRTKVKAMKGKKLSDGKIISGKGRLTKKTIDSLQNYFGLAIRRNRGNLKAMRKDVWATFFHRLSTDEKPNHHMCPKGVDSWCKFERAKVTKESYTHNNSLPEAVMNEIKPIFQDLSKEELLEKCLHGQTQNVNECFNGVVWSRLPKTVFIGLETFKLGVYDSVITFNEGNLGRIKVLQHITGADAGVNSIIGYRQMDKQRVKKADRAQKENQKQKRQRKRGCKRKLEDEEEFYKAGAFE
;
A
#
# COMPACT_ATOMS: atom_id res chain seq x y z
N MET A 1 -34.96 60.45 5.84
CA MET A 1 -34.63 59.45 6.87
C MET A 1 -34.66 58.07 6.24
N THR A 2 -33.51 57.46 5.95
CA THR A 2 -33.34 56.00 5.76
C THR A 2 -31.84 55.72 5.57
N LYS A 3 -31.26 54.89 6.44
CA LYS A 3 -29.84 54.50 6.40
C LYS A 3 -29.56 53.52 5.24
N PRO A 4 -28.37 53.58 4.58
CA PRO A 4 -28.03 52.66 3.50
C PRO A 4 -27.43 51.33 3.99
N ILE A 5 -27.68 50.31 3.17
CA ILE A 5 -27.31 48.90 3.28
C ILE A 5 -25.82 48.68 2.98
N GLY A 6 -25.10 48.00 3.89
CA GLY A 6 -23.68 47.69 3.76
C GLY A 6 -23.40 46.39 3.00
N ILE A 7 -22.59 46.51 1.96
CA ILE A 7 -22.10 45.46 1.05
C ILE A 7 -21.07 44.55 1.75
N THR A 8 -21.34 43.24 1.82
CA THR A 8 -20.38 42.23 2.31
C THR A 8 -19.31 41.88 1.27
N LYS A 9 -18.03 42.22 1.56
CA LYS A 9 -16.85 41.82 0.77
C LYS A 9 -16.40 40.39 1.09
N LYS A 10 -16.14 39.62 0.03
CA LYS A 10 -15.60 38.25 -0.01
C LYS A 10 -14.26 38.13 0.76
N ARG A 11 -14.12 37.11 1.62
CA ARG A 11 -12.85 36.76 2.27
C ARG A 11 -11.92 36.02 1.31
N LYS A 12 -10.71 36.55 1.09
CA LYS A 12 -9.59 35.92 0.38
C LYS A 12 -8.87 34.92 1.29
N PHE A 13 -8.74 33.68 0.83
CA PHE A 13 -7.98 32.60 1.47
C PHE A 13 -6.47 32.84 1.27
N HIS A 14 -5.67 32.84 2.36
CA HIS A 14 -4.20 32.90 2.30
C HIS A 14 -3.64 31.57 2.82
N GLY A 15 -2.80 30.94 2.00
CA GLY A 15 -2.19 29.63 2.26
C GLY A 15 -1.14 29.63 3.36
N ASN A 16 -0.86 28.42 3.86
CA ASN A 16 0.07 28.13 4.95
C ASN A 16 1.51 28.56 4.63
N ARG A 17 2.05 29.53 5.39
CA ARG A 17 3.50 29.81 5.46
C ARG A 17 4.14 28.88 6.49
N HIS A 18 5.10 28.06 6.04
CA HIS A 18 6.01 27.32 6.91
C HIS A 18 7.05 28.30 7.50
N THR A 19 7.14 28.36 8.83
CA THR A 19 8.23 29.05 9.53
C THR A 19 9.38 28.08 9.81
N VAL A 20 10.52 28.36 9.19
CA VAL A 20 11.83 27.74 9.48
C VAL A 20 12.32 28.30 10.82
N LYS A 21 12.66 27.42 11.78
CA LYS A 21 13.38 27.84 13.00
C LYS A 21 14.87 27.60 12.82
N ASN A 22 15.61 28.69 12.97
CA ASN A 22 17.06 28.81 12.90
C ASN A 22 17.76 28.01 14.01
N SER A 23 18.88 27.38 13.65
CA SER A 23 19.88 26.80 14.53
C SER A 23 20.76 27.88 15.17
N GLY A 24 20.80 27.93 16.49
CA GLY A 24 21.75 28.75 17.27
C GLY A 24 22.50 27.89 18.29
N LYS A 25 23.83 27.93 18.22
CA LYS A 25 24.83 27.27 19.09
C LYS A 25 24.78 27.80 20.53
N VAL A 26 24.95 26.92 21.53
CA VAL A 26 25.82 27.12 22.73
C VAL A 26 26.14 25.74 23.37
N PRO A 27 27.12 25.57 24.30
CA PRO A 27 28.38 24.86 24.07
C PRO A 27 28.52 23.53 24.82
N VAL A 28 29.62 22.84 24.50
CA VAL A 28 30.10 21.56 25.04
C VAL A 28 30.49 21.67 26.51
N MET A 29 29.97 20.77 27.35
CA MET A 29 30.64 20.22 28.53
C MET A 29 30.20 18.76 28.75
N THR A 30 31.18 17.89 28.98
CA THR A 30 31.08 16.52 29.50
C THR A 30 32.23 16.34 30.50
N PRO A 31 32.27 15.32 31.36
CA PRO A 31 31.19 14.45 31.88
C PRO A 31 31.26 14.35 33.43
N ASP A 32 30.27 13.71 34.07
CA ASP A 32 30.60 12.89 35.23
C ASP A 32 29.75 11.62 35.31
N LYS A 33 30.47 10.53 35.60
CA LYS A 33 29.99 9.16 35.73
C LYS A 33 29.31 9.00 37.08
N VAL A 34 28.07 8.53 37.10
CA VAL A 34 27.60 7.64 38.17
C VAL A 34 26.86 6.49 37.52
N THR A 35 27.49 5.33 37.65
CA THR A 35 26.98 4.00 37.34
C THR A 35 25.88 3.62 38.32
N ASP A 36 24.76 3.09 37.83
CA ASP A 36 24.05 2.05 38.56
C ASP A 36 23.44 1.03 37.60
N LYS A 37 23.95 -0.20 37.74
CA LYS A 37 23.46 -1.41 37.10
C LYS A 37 22.21 -1.87 37.84
N ALA A 38 21.11 -2.07 37.12
CA ALA A 38 20.01 -2.92 37.58
C ALA A 38 19.48 -3.75 36.40
N SER A 39 19.98 -4.99 36.35
CA SER A 39 19.38 -6.22 35.86
C SER A 39 18.49 -6.16 34.60
N ASP A 40 19.12 -6.51 33.48
CA ASP A 40 18.46 -7.08 32.30
C ASP A 40 17.73 -8.37 32.67
N ALA A 41 16.40 -8.39 32.51
CA ALA A 41 15.60 -9.59 32.47
C ALA A 41 14.99 -9.74 31.07
N ASN A 42 15.37 -10.83 30.41
CA ASN A 42 14.95 -11.36 29.12
C ASN A 42 13.65 -10.79 28.52
N SER A 43 13.81 -9.99 27.47
CA SER A 43 12.84 -9.87 26.38
C SER A 43 13.61 -10.09 25.09
N SER A 44 13.58 -11.32 24.56
CA SER A 44 14.00 -11.62 23.20
C SER A 44 13.24 -10.70 22.24
N ASP A 45 13.85 -9.58 21.84
CA ASP A 45 13.36 -8.69 20.79
C ASP A 45 13.43 -9.48 19.47
N LYS A 46 12.42 -10.33 19.19
CA LYS A 46 12.20 -10.88 17.86
C LYS A 46 12.12 -9.69 16.90
N LYS A 47 13.11 -9.56 16.03
CA LYS A 47 13.21 -8.48 15.03
C LYS A 47 11.96 -8.54 14.16
N VAL A 48 10.96 -7.69 14.44
CA VAL A 48 9.71 -7.68 13.68
C VAL A 48 10.01 -7.11 12.28
N ASN A 49 10.14 -7.98 11.29
CA ASN A 49 10.37 -7.59 9.89
C ASN A 49 9.15 -6.83 9.34
N SER A 50 9.40 -5.74 8.61
CA SER A 50 8.31 -4.99 7.96
C SER A 50 7.70 -5.77 6.79
N ALA A 51 6.50 -5.40 6.37
CA ALA A 51 5.85 -6.01 5.20
C ALA A 51 6.72 -5.88 3.93
N SER A 52 7.50 -4.81 3.79
CA SER A 52 8.45 -4.66 2.67
C SER A 52 9.59 -5.67 2.79
N SER A 53 10.14 -5.89 3.99
CA SER A 53 11.21 -6.88 4.19
C SER A 53 10.74 -8.30 3.89
N LYS A 54 9.49 -8.64 4.25
CA LYS A 54 8.90 -9.95 3.94
C LYS A 54 8.73 -10.21 2.44
N LYS A 55 8.56 -9.16 1.63
CA LYS A 55 8.39 -9.26 0.17
C LYS A 55 9.72 -9.20 -0.58
N CYS A 56 10.69 -8.47 -0.04
CA CYS A 56 12.02 -8.32 -0.61
C CYS A 56 13.07 -9.17 0.14
N LYS A 57 12.77 -10.46 0.37
CA LYS A 57 13.64 -11.37 1.14
C LYS A 57 15.04 -11.50 0.52
N TYR A 58 15.14 -11.37 -0.81
CA TYR A 58 16.40 -11.39 -1.56
C TYR A 58 17.38 -10.26 -1.20
N ILE A 59 16.97 -9.20 -0.49
CA ILE A 59 17.90 -8.13 -0.10
C ILE A 59 18.92 -8.61 0.92
N ASP A 60 18.52 -9.56 1.77
CA ASP A 60 19.37 -10.15 2.80
C ASP A 60 20.28 -11.25 2.22
N ALA A 61 19.94 -11.76 1.02
CA ALA A 61 20.86 -12.57 0.24
C ALA A 61 21.98 -11.66 -0.30
N CYS A 62 23.20 -11.86 0.19
CA CYS A 62 24.38 -11.39 -0.52
C CYS A 62 24.34 -12.04 -1.90
N ASP A 63 24.24 -11.22 -2.94
CA ASP A 63 24.60 -11.64 -4.29
C ASP A 63 25.97 -10.99 -4.58
N PRO A 64 27.07 -11.68 -4.22
CA PRO A 64 28.39 -11.31 -4.66
C PRO A 64 28.55 -11.78 -6.11
N ASN A 65 29.14 -10.92 -6.94
CA ASN A 65 29.54 -11.14 -8.34
C ASN A 65 28.66 -10.45 -9.38
N ILE A 66 28.60 -9.12 -9.30
CA ILE A 66 28.63 -8.35 -10.55
C ILE A 66 30.05 -8.54 -11.10
N ILE A 67 30.19 -9.41 -12.09
CA ILE A 67 31.47 -9.69 -12.76
C ILE A 67 31.98 -8.38 -13.39
N ASP A 68 33.27 -8.08 -13.19
CA ASP A 68 33.93 -6.84 -13.59
C ASP A 68 33.71 -6.49 -15.08
N ASP A 69 33.74 -7.49 -15.97
CA ASP A 69 33.50 -7.31 -17.41
C ASP A 69 32.09 -6.81 -17.76
N SER A 70 31.08 -7.04 -16.90
CA SER A 70 29.72 -6.53 -17.12
C SER A 70 29.60 -5.03 -16.83
N LEU A 71 30.53 -4.42 -16.08
CA LEU A 71 30.48 -3.00 -15.72
C LEU A 71 30.69 -2.06 -16.92
N ASN A 72 31.32 -2.54 -17.99
CA ASN A 72 31.47 -1.80 -19.25
C ASN A 72 30.28 -1.99 -20.21
N SER A 73 29.21 -2.64 -19.78
CA SER A 73 27.97 -2.80 -20.57
C SER A 73 26.86 -1.85 -20.11
N GLY A 74 26.10 -1.31 -21.06
CA GLY A 74 24.91 -0.50 -20.78
C GLY A 74 24.77 0.76 -21.62
N ASN A 75 23.72 1.54 -21.33
CA ASN A 75 23.43 2.78 -22.04
C ASN A 75 24.11 3.97 -21.36
N ILE A 76 24.85 4.77 -22.12
CA ILE A 76 25.49 6.01 -21.67
C ILE A 76 24.96 7.17 -22.51
N ILE A 77 24.67 8.30 -21.86
CA ILE A 77 24.35 9.55 -22.54
C ILE A 77 25.66 10.27 -22.81
N MET A 78 25.97 10.53 -24.08
CA MET A 78 27.24 11.12 -24.50
C MET A 78 27.03 12.33 -25.42
N ASN A 79 27.83 13.37 -25.24
CA ASN A 79 27.84 14.51 -26.14
C ASN A 79 28.58 14.13 -27.45
N LEU A 80 27.89 14.24 -28.60
CA LEU A 80 28.43 13.81 -29.89
C LEU A 80 29.72 14.54 -30.28
N LYS A 81 29.87 15.82 -29.93
CA LYS A 81 31.10 16.58 -30.21
C LYS A 81 32.29 16.04 -29.40
N MET A 82 32.08 15.73 -28.13
CA MET A 82 33.12 15.11 -27.29
C MET A 82 33.49 13.72 -27.79
N PHE A 83 32.50 12.93 -28.20
CA PHE A 83 32.75 11.61 -28.79
C PHE A 83 33.57 11.72 -30.08
N ASN A 84 33.20 12.67 -30.94
CA ASN A 84 33.93 12.95 -32.17
C ASN A 84 35.39 13.35 -31.90
N GLN A 85 35.63 14.25 -30.94
CA GLN A 85 37.00 14.65 -30.55
C GLN A 85 37.83 13.48 -30.01
N LEU A 86 37.21 12.59 -29.23
CA LEU A 86 37.88 11.39 -28.74
C LEU A 86 38.27 10.46 -29.90
N VAL A 87 37.38 10.28 -30.88
CA VAL A 87 37.66 9.47 -32.07
C VAL A 87 38.74 10.12 -32.93
N GLU A 88 38.66 11.42 -33.20
CA GLU A 88 39.66 12.17 -34.00
C GLU A 88 41.08 12.06 -33.40
N SER A 89 41.19 12.02 -32.07
CA SER A 89 42.49 11.95 -31.38
C SER A 89 43.07 10.53 -31.26
N ALA A 90 42.25 9.49 -31.43
CA ALA A 90 42.65 8.11 -31.13
C ALA A 90 42.49 7.12 -32.29
N VAL A 91 41.79 7.49 -33.38
CA VAL A 91 41.38 6.57 -34.45
C VAL A 91 41.88 7.03 -35.81
N CYS A 92 42.63 6.16 -36.49
CA CYS A 92 43.00 6.33 -37.88
C CYS A 92 42.03 5.57 -38.82
N CYS A 93 41.88 6.06 -40.05
CA CYS A 93 41.06 5.39 -41.04
C CYS A 93 41.65 4.04 -41.42
N LYS A 94 40.84 2.97 -41.37
CA LYS A 94 41.32 1.62 -41.69
C LYS A 94 41.86 1.48 -43.13
N TYR A 95 41.41 2.33 -44.05
CA TYR A 95 41.75 2.30 -45.47
C TYR A 95 42.96 3.17 -45.82
N CYS A 96 42.92 4.48 -45.53
CA CYS A 96 44.01 5.40 -45.88
C CYS A 96 45.05 5.61 -44.76
N LYS A 97 44.81 5.07 -43.55
CA LYS A 97 45.68 5.18 -42.37
C LYS A 97 45.88 6.59 -41.80
N ASN A 98 45.20 7.60 -42.35
CA ASN A 98 45.24 8.97 -41.84
C ASN A 98 44.27 9.18 -40.66
N ASN A 99 44.57 10.17 -39.81
CA ASN A 99 43.73 10.60 -38.69
C ASN A 99 42.62 11.55 -39.17
N SER A 100 41.76 11.02 -40.03
CA SER A 100 40.75 11.78 -40.77
C SER A 100 39.34 11.22 -40.56
N VAL A 101 39.13 10.41 -39.51
CA VAL A 101 37.83 9.81 -39.19
C VAL A 101 37.03 10.76 -38.31
N ARG A 102 35.87 11.18 -38.80
CA ARG A 102 34.86 11.91 -38.03
C ARG A 102 33.67 11.03 -37.70
N VAL A 103 33.00 11.36 -36.61
CA VAL A 103 31.72 10.81 -36.20
C VAL A 103 30.61 11.82 -36.44
N THR A 104 29.60 11.42 -37.20
CA THR A 104 28.39 12.21 -37.44
C THR A 104 27.15 11.37 -37.17
N GLU A 105 26.00 12.05 -37.13
CA GLU A 105 24.70 11.39 -37.07
C GLU A 105 23.92 11.62 -38.38
N ILE A 106 23.34 10.55 -38.92
CA ILE A 106 22.42 10.64 -40.04
C ILE A 106 21.01 10.93 -39.52
N ILE A 107 20.71 12.21 -39.30
CA ILE A 107 19.47 12.69 -38.65
C ILE A 107 18.21 12.18 -39.36
N SER A 108 18.22 12.08 -40.70
CA SER A 108 17.06 11.62 -41.50
C SER A 108 16.66 10.17 -41.22
N LYS A 109 17.60 9.33 -40.75
CA LYS A 109 17.36 7.91 -40.42
C LYS A 109 17.15 7.67 -38.92
N ARG A 110 17.21 8.71 -38.08
CA ARG A 110 17.02 8.64 -36.62
C ARG A 110 15.64 8.10 -36.27
N LYS A 111 15.55 7.26 -35.24
CA LYS A 111 14.29 6.71 -34.70
C LYS A 111 14.20 6.97 -33.19
N GLY A 112 13.58 8.08 -32.79
CA GLY A 112 13.51 8.49 -31.39
C GLY A 112 14.91 8.74 -30.82
N LEU A 113 15.27 8.02 -29.75
CA LEU A 113 16.60 8.07 -29.15
C LEU A 113 17.62 7.13 -29.81
N ALA A 114 17.21 6.31 -30.78
CA ALA A 114 18.13 5.51 -31.58
C ALA A 114 18.65 6.34 -32.76
N SER A 115 19.90 6.79 -32.63
CA SER A 115 20.62 7.57 -33.62
C SER A 115 21.38 6.65 -34.56
N LEU A 116 21.35 6.93 -35.87
CA LEU A 116 22.24 6.24 -36.81
C LEU A 116 23.56 7.00 -36.85
N ILE A 117 24.58 6.43 -36.24
CA ILE A 117 25.91 7.00 -36.14
C ILE A 117 26.72 6.56 -37.37
N GLN A 118 27.39 7.51 -38.01
CA GLN A 118 28.25 7.29 -39.15
C GLN A 118 29.67 7.69 -38.80
N PHE A 119 30.62 6.81 -39.08
CA PHE A 119 32.03 7.13 -39.15
C PHE A 119 32.35 7.43 -40.61
N LEU A 120 32.87 8.62 -40.88
CA LEU A 120 33.22 9.09 -42.21
C LEU A 120 34.71 9.48 -42.20
N CYS A 121 35.46 8.96 -43.16
CA CYS A 121 36.82 9.43 -43.40
C CYS A 121 36.80 10.61 -44.38
N ASP A 122 37.28 11.79 -43.96
CA ASP A 122 37.32 12.98 -44.81
C ASP A 122 38.29 12.82 -46.01
N ASP A 123 39.38 12.06 -45.85
CA ASP A 123 40.39 11.91 -46.92
C ASP A 123 40.00 10.94 -48.05
N CYS A 124 39.36 9.81 -47.72
CA CYS A 124 39.04 8.75 -48.69
C CYS A 124 37.54 8.49 -48.86
N ASN A 125 36.68 9.27 -48.21
CA ASN A 125 35.22 9.22 -48.27
C ASN A 125 34.59 7.86 -47.93
N LYS A 126 35.34 6.95 -47.29
CA LYS A 126 34.80 5.68 -46.82
C LYS A 126 33.99 5.88 -45.54
N THR A 127 32.86 5.17 -45.47
CA THR A 127 31.93 5.27 -44.35
C THR A 127 31.64 3.92 -43.71
N THR A 128 31.21 3.95 -42.46
CA THR A 128 30.61 2.81 -41.76
C THR A 128 29.52 3.36 -40.85
N GLU A 129 28.35 2.74 -40.85
CA GLU A 129 27.20 3.21 -40.07
C GLU A 129 26.65 2.10 -39.16
N SER A 130 26.18 2.49 -37.97
CA SER A 130 25.48 1.63 -37.04
C SER A 130 24.53 2.42 -36.15
N TYR A 131 23.44 1.80 -35.73
CA TYR A 131 22.53 2.41 -34.76
C TYR A 131 23.16 2.43 -33.36
N SER A 132 22.89 3.49 -32.60
CA SER A 132 23.35 3.68 -31.22
C SER A 132 22.69 2.76 -30.19
N SER A 133 21.77 1.91 -30.64
CA SER A 133 21.06 0.93 -29.82
C SER A 133 20.67 -0.26 -30.69
N PRO A 134 20.72 -1.49 -30.16
CA PRO A 134 20.24 -2.66 -30.87
C PRO A 134 18.71 -2.67 -30.98
N PHE A 135 18.20 -3.53 -31.85
CA PHE A 135 16.80 -3.92 -31.78
C PHE A 135 16.54 -4.69 -30.47
N ALA A 136 15.37 -4.46 -29.90
CA ALA A 136 14.82 -5.26 -28.83
C ALA A 136 14.49 -6.68 -29.32
N ALA A 137 13.90 -7.51 -28.46
CA ALA A 137 13.21 -8.74 -28.89
C ALA A 137 12.06 -8.48 -29.88
N SER A 138 11.65 -7.21 -30.02
CA SER A 138 10.67 -6.73 -30.99
C SER A 138 11.35 -5.96 -32.13
N THR A 139 10.56 -5.51 -33.12
CA THR A 139 11.04 -4.64 -34.20
C THR A 139 11.34 -3.18 -33.78
N LYS A 140 11.32 -2.89 -32.47
CA LYS A 140 11.61 -1.56 -31.91
C LYS A 140 13.04 -1.52 -31.36
N PHE A 141 13.64 -0.33 -31.32
CA PHE A 141 14.94 -0.15 -30.66
C PHE A 141 14.82 -0.26 -29.14
N GLU A 142 15.75 -0.97 -28.52
CA GLU A 142 15.77 -1.23 -27.07
C GLU A 142 15.75 0.06 -26.26
N VAL A 143 16.58 1.05 -26.64
CA VAL A 143 16.67 2.35 -25.95
C VAL A 143 15.32 3.07 -25.88
N ASN A 144 14.51 2.96 -26.94
CA ASN A 144 13.19 3.60 -26.98
C ASN A 144 12.20 2.88 -26.06
N LEU A 145 12.22 1.54 -26.01
CA LEU A 145 11.38 0.77 -25.09
C LEU A 145 11.74 1.06 -23.64
N ARG A 146 13.03 1.05 -23.30
CA ARG A 146 13.50 1.41 -21.96
C ARG A 146 13.11 2.84 -21.59
N PHE A 147 13.26 3.79 -22.51
CA PHE A 147 12.90 5.18 -22.25
C PHE A 147 11.40 5.35 -21.99
N VAL A 148 10.55 4.79 -22.86
CA VAL A 148 9.10 4.84 -22.68
C VAL A 148 8.68 4.15 -21.37
N TYR A 149 9.22 2.96 -21.08
CA TYR A 149 8.95 2.25 -19.85
C TYR A 149 9.39 3.04 -18.61
N GLY A 150 10.60 3.60 -18.62
CA GLY A 150 11.11 4.46 -17.56
C GLY A 150 10.21 5.67 -17.30
N MET A 151 9.71 6.32 -18.35
CA MET A 151 8.75 7.42 -18.20
C MET A 151 7.44 6.95 -17.56
N ARG A 152 6.93 5.77 -17.91
CA ARG A 152 5.72 5.20 -17.30
C ARG A 152 5.91 4.81 -15.84
N VAL A 153 7.08 4.25 -15.50
CA VAL A 153 7.46 3.91 -14.12
C VAL A 153 7.41 5.13 -13.20
N ILE A 154 7.77 6.32 -13.69
CA ILE A 154 7.70 7.58 -12.91
C ILE A 154 6.38 8.35 -13.08
N GLY A 155 5.37 7.73 -13.70
CA GLY A 155 4.06 8.31 -13.92
C GLY A 155 4.00 9.46 -14.94
N LYS A 156 4.94 9.46 -15.89
CA LYS A 156 4.98 10.41 -17.01
C LYS A 156 4.66 9.71 -18.33
N GLY A 157 4.24 10.51 -19.31
CA GLY A 157 3.97 10.06 -20.67
C GLY A 157 4.75 10.88 -21.68
N GLN A 158 4.28 10.86 -22.93
CA GLN A 158 4.94 11.52 -24.05
C GLN A 158 5.34 12.98 -23.76
N GLN A 159 4.44 13.82 -23.24
CA GLN A 159 4.78 15.21 -22.92
C GLN A 159 5.91 15.35 -21.88
N GLY A 160 5.94 14.47 -20.89
CA GLY A 160 7.04 14.42 -19.93
C GLY A 160 8.35 13.96 -20.58
N ALA A 161 8.25 13.01 -21.52
CA ALA A 161 9.38 12.53 -22.29
C ALA A 161 9.95 13.63 -23.22
N GLU A 162 9.09 14.38 -23.91
CA GLU A 162 9.46 15.54 -24.73
C GLU A 162 10.15 16.61 -23.90
N SER A 163 9.59 16.93 -22.73
CA SER A 163 10.18 17.90 -21.81
C SER A 163 11.56 17.45 -21.33
N LEU A 164 11.71 16.17 -20.96
CA LEU A 164 12.98 15.62 -20.51
C LEU A 164 14.02 15.64 -21.63
N CYS A 165 13.67 15.17 -22.84
CA CYS A 165 14.56 15.18 -23.99
C CYS A 165 15.02 16.61 -24.32
N ALA A 166 14.08 17.56 -24.42
CA ALA A 166 14.41 18.96 -24.70
C ALA A 166 15.33 19.55 -23.63
N THR A 167 15.06 19.28 -22.35
CA THR A 167 15.88 19.77 -21.23
C THR A 167 17.30 19.23 -21.27
N MET A 168 17.45 17.94 -21.62
CA MET A 168 18.74 17.26 -21.67
C MET A 168 19.48 17.46 -23.01
N ASN A 169 18.91 18.25 -23.94
CA ASN A 169 19.40 18.40 -25.30
C ASN A 169 19.54 17.04 -26.04
N LEU A 170 18.58 16.15 -25.82
CA LEU A 170 18.48 14.86 -26.50
C LEU A 170 17.55 14.96 -27.72
N PRO A 171 17.66 14.02 -28.67
CA PRO A 171 16.63 13.82 -29.68
C PRO A 171 15.22 13.68 -29.09
N PRO A 172 14.16 14.05 -29.84
CA PRO A 172 12.80 13.87 -29.38
C PRO A 172 12.48 12.39 -29.11
N PRO A 173 11.54 12.10 -28.20
CA PRO A 173 11.07 10.74 -27.96
C PRO A 173 10.54 10.08 -29.24
N PRO A 174 10.39 8.74 -29.25
CA PRO A 174 9.78 8.05 -30.38
C PRO A 174 8.37 8.59 -30.66
N SER A 175 8.10 8.92 -31.93
CA SER A 175 6.85 9.57 -32.37
C SER A 175 5.59 8.73 -32.12
N ARG A 176 5.67 7.42 -32.32
CA ARG A 176 4.55 6.47 -32.09
C ARG A 176 4.51 5.97 -30.65
N PHE A 177 4.55 6.87 -29.67
CA PHE A 177 4.65 6.56 -28.23
C PHE A 177 3.59 5.56 -27.75
N GLN A 178 2.38 5.61 -28.32
CA GLN A 178 1.29 4.70 -27.96
C GLN A 178 1.55 3.24 -28.38
N ASP A 179 2.26 3.00 -29.49
CA ASP A 179 2.63 1.63 -29.86
C ASP A 179 3.57 1.00 -28.81
N TYR A 180 4.51 1.81 -28.29
CA TYR A 180 5.41 1.38 -27.22
C TYR A 180 4.64 1.10 -25.93
N ASN A 181 3.65 1.94 -25.59
CA ASN A 181 2.76 1.67 -24.47
C ASN A 181 2.03 0.32 -24.61
N THR A 182 1.48 0.03 -25.80
CA THR A 182 0.74 -1.23 -26.02
C THR A 182 1.66 -2.43 -25.88
N LEU A 183 2.87 -2.37 -26.43
CA LEU A 183 3.85 -3.45 -26.32
C LEU A 183 4.31 -3.65 -24.87
N LEU A 184 4.65 -2.56 -24.17
CA LEU A 184 5.04 -2.62 -22.76
C LEU A 184 3.90 -3.07 -21.84
N ARG A 185 2.65 -2.80 -22.21
CA ARG A 185 1.48 -3.30 -21.50
C ARG A 185 1.41 -4.82 -21.58
N ASN A 186 1.65 -5.43 -22.75
CA ASN A 186 1.76 -6.90 -22.87
C ASN A 186 2.87 -7.43 -21.95
N TYR A 187 4.09 -6.90 -22.06
CA TYR A 187 5.20 -7.38 -21.25
C TYR A 187 4.96 -7.25 -19.74
N CYS A 188 4.35 -6.15 -19.30
CA CYS A 188 3.97 -6.00 -17.89
C CYS A 188 2.85 -6.95 -17.49
N GLU A 189 1.90 -7.25 -18.38
CA GLU A 189 0.80 -8.18 -18.13
C GLU A 189 1.31 -9.61 -17.97
N ASP A 190 2.20 -10.07 -18.86
CA ASP A 190 2.81 -11.40 -18.80
C ASP A 190 3.55 -11.58 -17.46
N VAL A 191 4.45 -10.65 -17.13
CA VAL A 191 5.21 -10.67 -15.88
C VAL A 191 4.31 -10.52 -14.64
N ALA A 192 3.25 -9.70 -14.71
CA ALA A 192 2.31 -9.58 -13.60
C ALA A 192 1.49 -10.87 -13.39
N ASN A 193 1.12 -11.57 -14.47
CA ASN A 193 0.43 -12.84 -14.38
C ASN A 193 1.32 -13.92 -13.75
N GLU A 194 2.59 -14.02 -14.15
CA GLU A 194 3.58 -14.90 -13.50
C GLU A 194 3.74 -14.54 -12.01
N CYS A 195 3.87 -13.26 -11.70
CA CYS A 195 4.01 -12.77 -10.33
C CYS A 195 2.78 -13.10 -9.45
N MET A 196 1.57 -13.07 -10.02
CA MET A 196 0.35 -13.46 -9.33
C MET A 196 0.19 -14.98 -9.20
N GLN A 197 0.64 -15.75 -10.20
CA GLN A 197 0.75 -17.21 -10.14
C GLN A 197 1.67 -17.66 -9.01
N GLU A 198 2.87 -17.07 -8.89
CA GLU A 198 3.78 -17.34 -7.77
C GLU A 198 3.15 -16.96 -6.42
N ALA A 199 2.47 -15.82 -6.34
CA ALA A 199 1.77 -15.39 -5.12
C ALA A 199 0.61 -16.33 -4.74
N ALA A 200 -0.06 -16.93 -5.72
CA ALA A 200 -1.11 -17.91 -5.51
C ALA A 200 -0.55 -19.23 -4.94
N LYS A 201 0.57 -19.72 -5.49
CA LYS A 201 1.28 -20.90 -4.97
C LYS A 201 1.70 -20.70 -3.51
N GLU A 202 2.33 -19.57 -3.19
CA GLU A 202 2.69 -19.24 -1.79
C GLU A 202 1.47 -19.17 -0.86
N ALA A 203 0.31 -18.72 -1.35
CA ALA A 203 -0.91 -18.68 -0.56
C ALA A 203 -1.51 -20.07 -0.35
N SER A 204 -1.36 -20.99 -1.31
CA SER A 204 -1.79 -22.38 -1.15
C SER A 204 -0.94 -23.16 -0.14
N GLU A 205 0.38 -22.97 -0.18
CA GLU A 205 1.33 -23.63 0.73
C GLU A 205 1.09 -23.22 2.19
N PHE A 206 0.75 -21.95 2.44
CA PHE A 206 0.48 -21.45 3.79
C PHE A 206 -0.69 -22.16 4.49
N HIS A 207 -1.67 -22.66 3.73
CA HIS A 207 -2.81 -23.39 4.32
C HIS A 207 -2.52 -24.87 4.56
N ILE A 208 -1.57 -25.47 3.85
CA ILE A 208 -1.18 -26.86 4.09
C ILE A 208 -0.46 -26.99 5.44
N GLU A 209 0.36 -26.00 5.82
CA GLU A 209 1.10 -26.00 7.09
C GLU A 209 0.19 -25.83 8.35
N GLU A 210 -0.98 -25.18 8.24
CA GLU A 210 -1.89 -25.03 9.40
C GLU A 210 -2.76 -26.27 9.68
N ASP A 211 -2.99 -27.12 8.66
CA ASP A 211 -3.81 -28.34 8.80
C ASP A 211 -3.01 -29.51 9.39
N THR A 212 -1.68 -29.55 9.24
CA THR A 212 -0.82 -30.62 9.79
C THR A 212 -0.49 -30.48 11.28
N ASP A 213 -0.64 -29.29 11.86
CA ASP A 213 -0.36 -29.04 13.29
C ASP A 213 -1.57 -29.37 14.22
N ASN A 214 -2.71 -29.84 13.67
CA ASN A 214 -3.92 -30.15 14.44
C ASN A 214 -4.33 -31.63 14.43
N ASP A 215 -3.65 -32.51 13.69
CA ASP A 215 -3.88 -33.96 13.72
C ASP A 215 -2.67 -34.68 14.32
N ASP A 216 -2.48 -34.53 15.64
CA ASP A 216 -1.54 -35.35 16.43
C ASP A 216 -2.27 -36.50 17.17
N ASP A 217 -3.52 -36.79 16.79
CA ASP A 217 -4.30 -37.92 17.32
C ASP A 217 -5.10 -38.58 16.19
N LEU A 218 -4.49 -39.55 15.50
CA LEU A 218 -5.07 -40.84 15.04
C LEU A 218 -4.17 -41.52 13.98
N PHE A 219 -3.20 -42.32 14.45
CA PHE A 219 -2.75 -43.49 13.71
C PHE A 219 -3.77 -44.62 13.93
N ASP A 220 -4.37 -45.18 12.87
CA ASP A 220 -4.02 -46.51 12.36
C ASP A 220 -4.96 -46.91 11.19
N ASP A 221 -4.37 -47.62 10.23
CA ASP A 221 -4.96 -48.57 9.29
C ASP A 221 -5.67 -48.12 7.99
N VAL A 222 -5.06 -48.55 6.86
CA VAL A 222 -5.69 -49.15 5.64
C VAL A 222 -6.23 -48.13 4.60
N ASP A 223 -5.85 -48.08 3.30
CA ASP A 223 -5.28 -49.02 2.33
C ASP A 223 -4.34 -48.29 1.34
N ASP A 224 -3.24 -48.95 0.95
CA ASP A 224 -2.44 -48.65 -0.24
C ASP A 224 -3.24 -49.02 -1.51
N ASP A 225 -4.10 -48.12 -1.99
CA ASP A 225 -4.60 -48.16 -3.37
C ASP A 225 -3.95 -47.03 -4.18
N GLU A 226 -2.86 -47.41 -4.85
CA GLU A 226 -2.20 -46.65 -5.90
C GLU A 226 -3.15 -46.41 -7.08
N ASP A 227 -3.88 -45.30 -7.04
CA ASP A 227 -4.35 -44.63 -8.27
C ASP A 227 -4.40 -43.11 -8.05
N GLU A 228 -3.27 -42.55 -7.59
CA GLU A 228 -3.05 -41.11 -7.45
C GLU A 228 -2.81 -40.49 -8.84
N SER A 229 -3.85 -40.54 -9.68
CA SER A 229 -4.00 -39.57 -10.75
C SER A 229 -3.87 -38.18 -10.12
N ASN A 230 -2.98 -37.35 -10.68
CA ASN A 230 -2.72 -35.94 -10.31
C ASN A 230 -4.02 -35.10 -10.30
N VAL A 231 -4.89 -35.28 -9.31
CA VAL A 231 -6.00 -34.37 -9.04
C VAL A 231 -5.36 -33.18 -8.36
N GLU A 232 -5.07 -32.13 -9.13
CA GLU A 232 -4.58 -30.85 -8.62
C GLU A 232 -5.43 -30.42 -7.40
N LYS A 233 -4.88 -30.58 -6.19
CA LYS A 233 -5.61 -30.34 -4.95
C LYS A 233 -5.98 -28.86 -4.86
N LEU A 234 -7.28 -28.61 -4.95
CA LEU A 234 -7.81 -27.26 -5.08
C LEU A 234 -7.80 -26.54 -3.73
N SER A 235 -6.95 -25.52 -3.60
CA SER A 235 -6.65 -24.88 -2.32
C SER A 235 -7.65 -23.79 -1.94
N ASN A 236 -8.07 -23.76 -0.68
CA ASN A 236 -8.99 -22.75 -0.15
C ASN A 236 -8.21 -21.62 0.52
N VAL A 237 -8.32 -20.39 0.02
CA VAL A 237 -7.61 -19.22 0.57
C VAL A 237 -8.55 -18.10 1.01
N GLY A 238 -8.08 -17.28 1.94
CA GLY A 238 -8.71 -15.99 2.24
C GLY A 238 -8.22 -14.86 1.34
N VAL A 239 -9.12 -13.94 0.98
CA VAL A 239 -8.80 -12.76 0.18
C VAL A 239 -9.29 -11.46 0.80
N ILE A 240 -8.48 -10.42 0.64
CA ILE A 240 -8.76 -9.03 0.99
C ILE A 240 -9.12 -8.30 -0.31
N MET A 241 -10.39 -7.92 -0.44
CA MET A 241 -10.92 -7.26 -1.62
C MET A 241 -11.00 -5.75 -1.41
N ASP A 242 -10.65 -4.98 -2.43
CA ASP A 242 -10.83 -3.53 -2.47
C ASP A 242 -10.88 -3.02 -3.91
N GLY A 243 -11.68 -1.96 -4.12
CA GLY A 243 -11.80 -1.25 -5.38
C GLY A 243 -11.23 0.15 -5.27
N SER A 244 -10.55 0.63 -6.31
CA SER A 244 -10.01 1.98 -6.33
C SER A 244 -10.13 2.67 -7.69
N TRP A 245 -10.36 3.99 -7.65
CA TRP A 245 -10.68 4.80 -8.82
C TRP A 245 -9.63 5.86 -9.13
N GLN A 246 -9.47 6.14 -10.44
CA GLN A 246 -8.55 7.17 -10.93
C GLN A 246 -8.96 8.57 -10.46
N LYS A 247 -10.25 8.91 -10.50
CA LYS A 247 -10.78 10.16 -9.94
C LYS A 247 -11.58 9.88 -8.67
N ARG A 248 -11.49 10.79 -7.70
CA ARG A 248 -12.34 10.71 -6.49
C ARG A 248 -13.79 11.02 -6.85
N GLY A 249 -14.71 10.25 -6.27
CA GLY A 249 -16.15 10.41 -6.46
C GLY A 249 -16.74 9.53 -7.58
N HIS A 250 -18.06 9.59 -7.75
CA HIS A 250 -18.84 8.71 -8.62
C HIS A 250 -18.69 8.99 -10.14
N THR A 251 -17.66 9.75 -10.55
CA THR A 251 -17.45 10.20 -11.94
C THR A 251 -16.18 9.62 -12.57
N SER A 252 -15.50 8.68 -11.91
CA SER A 252 -14.30 8.07 -12.47
C SER A 252 -14.62 7.22 -13.70
N LEU A 253 -13.81 7.38 -14.75
CA LEU A 253 -13.90 6.60 -15.98
C LEU A 253 -13.15 5.28 -15.87
N ASN A 254 -12.05 5.26 -15.12
CA ASN A 254 -11.23 4.08 -14.87
C ASN A 254 -11.25 3.71 -13.39
N GLY A 255 -11.23 2.41 -13.13
CA GLY A 255 -11.08 1.83 -11.80
C GLY A 255 -10.43 0.47 -11.91
N PHE A 256 -9.91 -0.02 -10.79
CA PHE A 256 -9.47 -1.40 -10.69
C PHE A 256 -9.98 -2.01 -9.39
N VAL A 257 -10.10 -3.34 -9.39
CA VAL A 257 -10.35 -4.15 -8.18
C VAL A 257 -9.14 -5.05 -8.00
N SER A 258 -8.73 -5.24 -6.76
CA SER A 258 -7.61 -6.14 -6.42
C SER A 258 -8.02 -7.15 -5.36
N ALA A 259 -7.63 -8.40 -5.57
CA ALA A 259 -7.63 -9.44 -4.56
C ALA A 259 -6.22 -9.60 -4.01
N CYS A 260 -6.08 -9.43 -2.70
CA CYS A 260 -4.84 -9.69 -1.99
C CYS A 260 -5.01 -10.93 -1.11
N SER A 261 -4.02 -11.82 -1.09
CA SER A 261 -3.99 -12.94 -0.15
C SER A 261 -4.09 -12.41 1.28
N PHE A 262 -4.95 -13.04 2.07
CA PHE A 262 -5.17 -12.72 3.46
C PHE A 262 -3.93 -12.99 4.31
N ASP A 263 -3.21 -14.07 4.00
CA ASP A 263 -2.11 -14.61 4.80
C ASP A 263 -0.76 -14.03 4.36
N THR A 264 -0.49 -14.03 3.05
CA THR A 264 0.80 -13.56 2.52
C THR A 264 0.84 -12.04 2.31
N GLY A 265 -0.32 -11.41 2.13
CA GLY A 265 -0.42 -9.98 1.81
C GLY A 265 0.11 -9.61 0.42
N LYS A 266 0.26 -10.59 -0.49
CA LYS A 266 0.57 -10.40 -1.91
C LYS A 266 -0.72 -10.30 -2.76
N ILE A 267 -0.66 -9.58 -3.87
CA ILE A 267 -1.75 -9.49 -4.84
C ILE A 267 -1.86 -10.84 -5.57
N LEU A 268 -3.06 -11.41 -5.57
CA LEU A 268 -3.41 -12.64 -6.27
C LEU A 268 -4.09 -12.34 -7.61
N ASP A 269 -4.87 -11.25 -7.69
CA ASP A 269 -5.55 -10.90 -8.93
C ASP A 269 -5.90 -9.40 -8.98
N VAL A 270 -6.02 -8.87 -10.20
CA VAL A 270 -6.50 -7.51 -10.48
C VAL A 270 -7.46 -7.49 -11.67
N GLU A 271 -8.51 -6.69 -11.58
CA GLU A 271 -9.44 -6.43 -12.68
C GLU A 271 -9.46 -4.94 -13.01
N CYS A 272 -8.98 -4.57 -14.21
CA CYS A 272 -8.96 -3.20 -14.68
C CYS A 272 -10.21 -2.89 -15.52
N MET A 273 -10.99 -1.90 -15.11
CA MET A 273 -12.24 -1.51 -15.79
C MET A 273 -12.22 -0.07 -16.27
N SER A 274 -12.84 0.15 -17.44
CA SER A 274 -13.10 1.46 -18.02
C SER A 274 -14.51 1.59 -18.59
N LYS A 275 -15.10 2.75 -18.33
CA LYS A 275 -16.34 3.23 -18.98
C LYS A 275 -16.10 4.00 -20.26
N PHE A 276 -14.84 4.20 -20.63
CA PHE A 276 -14.47 5.12 -21.69
C PHE A 276 -13.80 4.42 -22.84
N CYS A 277 -14.32 4.67 -24.04
CA CYS A 277 -13.63 4.40 -25.27
C CYS A 277 -13.64 5.68 -26.11
N HIS A 278 -12.47 6.08 -26.62
CA HIS A 278 -12.35 7.26 -27.46
C HIS A 278 -13.16 7.08 -28.75
N SER A 279 -13.03 5.92 -29.41
CA SER A 279 -13.76 5.59 -30.64
C SER A 279 -15.28 5.65 -30.45
N CYS A 280 -15.81 5.13 -29.33
CA CYS A 280 -17.24 5.25 -29.01
C CYS A 280 -17.71 6.69 -28.82
N LYS A 281 -16.85 7.55 -28.27
CA LYS A 281 -17.21 8.95 -28.02
C LYS A 281 -17.17 9.81 -29.28
N THR A 282 -16.23 9.51 -30.19
CA THR A 282 -15.96 10.35 -31.37
C THR A 282 -16.75 9.88 -32.60
N ASN A 283 -17.10 8.59 -32.73
CA ASN A 283 -17.81 8.07 -33.89
C ASN A 283 -19.33 8.27 -33.79
N LYS A 284 -19.96 8.66 -34.92
CA LYS A 284 -21.43 8.67 -35.08
C LYS A 284 -22.04 7.26 -35.18
N LYS A 285 -21.22 6.22 -35.39
CA LYS A 285 -21.62 4.81 -35.46
C LYS A 285 -21.05 4.05 -34.24
N PRO A 286 -21.74 3.02 -33.74
CA PRO A 286 -21.23 2.18 -32.66
C PRO A 286 -19.88 1.58 -33.06
N CYS A 287 -18.90 1.61 -32.15
CA CYS A 287 -17.61 1.00 -32.45
C CYS A 287 -17.75 -0.53 -32.49
N LYS A 288 -16.90 -1.20 -33.29
CA LYS A 288 -16.86 -2.67 -33.28
C LYS A 288 -16.45 -3.15 -31.88
N GLN A 289 -17.09 -4.21 -31.40
CA GLN A 289 -16.91 -4.73 -30.04
C GLN A 289 -15.44 -5.06 -29.73
N GLU A 290 -14.73 -5.69 -30.67
CA GLU A 290 -13.29 -6.02 -30.57
C GLU A 290 -12.37 -4.79 -30.48
N SER A 291 -12.80 -3.64 -31.00
CA SER A 291 -12.03 -2.39 -30.97
C SER A 291 -12.41 -1.48 -29.79
N CYS A 292 -13.41 -1.89 -29.01
CA CYS A 292 -13.93 -1.11 -27.91
C CYS A 292 -13.04 -1.24 -26.68
N MET A 293 -12.53 -0.10 -26.19
CA MET A 293 -11.75 -0.05 -24.95
C MET A 293 -12.62 0.05 -23.70
N LYS A 294 -13.95 0.06 -23.86
CA LYS A 294 -14.91 0.08 -22.75
C LYS A 294 -15.25 -1.36 -22.40
N ASN A 295 -14.95 -1.77 -21.18
CA ASN A 295 -15.25 -3.12 -20.66
C ASN A 295 -16.19 -3.10 -19.45
N TYR A 296 -16.73 -1.94 -19.08
CA TYR A 296 -17.70 -1.79 -18.00
C TYR A 296 -18.79 -0.78 -18.35
N GLU A 297 -20.03 -1.10 -17.98
CA GLU A 297 -21.18 -0.21 -18.08
C GLU A 297 -21.84 -0.01 -16.72
N GLY A 298 -22.27 1.22 -16.41
CA GLY A 298 -22.93 1.55 -15.14
C GLY A 298 -22.21 2.64 -14.33
N VAL A 299 -22.59 2.77 -13.06
CA VAL A 299 -21.99 3.75 -12.14
C VAL A 299 -20.58 3.32 -11.72
N SER A 300 -19.69 4.27 -11.41
CA SER A 300 -18.30 3.94 -11.04
C SER A 300 -18.22 3.02 -9.81
N GLY A 301 -19.14 3.14 -8.86
CA GLY A 301 -19.17 2.29 -7.67
C GLY A 301 -19.42 0.81 -7.98
N GLY A 302 -20.19 0.49 -9.03
CA GLY A 302 -20.49 -0.90 -9.40
C GLY A 302 -19.31 -1.64 -10.04
N MET A 303 -18.23 -0.93 -10.43
CA MET A 303 -16.98 -1.58 -10.85
C MET A 303 -16.44 -2.47 -9.74
N GLU A 304 -16.57 -2.06 -8.47
CA GLU A 304 -16.09 -2.86 -7.35
C GLU A 304 -16.78 -4.23 -7.30
N SER A 305 -18.11 -4.23 -7.41
CA SER A 305 -18.92 -5.44 -7.48
C SER A 305 -18.56 -6.32 -8.68
N GLN A 306 -18.61 -5.76 -9.90
CA GLN A 306 -18.36 -6.54 -11.11
C GLN A 306 -16.92 -7.09 -11.13
N GLY A 307 -15.94 -6.28 -10.72
CA GLY A 307 -14.55 -6.71 -10.64
C GLY A 307 -14.34 -7.81 -9.60
N ALA A 308 -15.02 -7.75 -8.44
CA ALA A 308 -14.97 -8.81 -7.46
C ALA A 308 -15.53 -10.13 -8.01
N VAL A 309 -16.69 -10.09 -8.66
CA VAL A 309 -17.29 -11.28 -9.31
C VAL A 309 -16.36 -11.85 -10.39
N SER A 310 -15.79 -11.01 -11.26
CA SER A 310 -14.85 -11.45 -12.30
C SER A 310 -13.62 -12.16 -11.73
N ILE A 311 -13.05 -11.63 -10.64
CA ILE A 311 -11.89 -12.23 -9.97
C ILE A 311 -12.24 -13.58 -9.35
N PHE A 312 -13.41 -13.70 -8.69
CA PHE A 312 -13.84 -14.95 -8.07
C PHE A 312 -14.18 -16.03 -9.11
N LYS A 313 -14.76 -15.67 -10.26
CA LYS A 313 -15.13 -16.65 -11.29
C LYS A 313 -13.93 -17.31 -11.98
N ARG A 314 -12.80 -16.60 -12.11
CA ARG A 314 -11.62 -17.10 -12.80
C ARG A 314 -10.53 -17.65 -11.88
N SER A 315 -10.70 -17.58 -10.57
CA SER A 315 -9.65 -17.91 -9.60
C SER A 315 -9.22 -19.38 -9.66
N VAL A 316 -10.17 -20.29 -9.86
CA VAL A 316 -9.92 -21.72 -10.01
C VAL A 316 -9.14 -21.99 -11.29
N GLU A 317 -9.67 -21.57 -12.44
CA GLU A 317 -9.03 -21.79 -13.74
C GLU A 317 -7.64 -21.14 -13.82
N LYS A 318 -7.50 -19.92 -13.28
CA LYS A 318 -6.27 -19.13 -13.44
C LYS A 318 -5.20 -19.48 -12.41
N TYR A 319 -5.58 -19.87 -11.19
CA TYR A 319 -4.64 -19.99 -10.07
C TYR A 319 -4.80 -21.28 -9.25
N ASN A 320 -5.76 -22.14 -9.60
CA ASN A 320 -6.14 -23.31 -8.80
C ASN A 320 -6.51 -22.97 -7.33
N LEU A 321 -7.20 -21.84 -7.13
CA LEU A 321 -7.60 -21.35 -5.81
C LEU A 321 -9.11 -21.14 -5.70
N ARG A 322 -9.68 -21.57 -4.56
CA ARG A 322 -11.01 -21.17 -4.08
C ARG A 322 -10.90 -20.08 -3.03
N TYR A 323 -11.52 -18.93 -3.29
CA TYR A 323 -11.57 -17.84 -2.32
C TYR A 323 -12.73 -18.02 -1.33
N VAL A 324 -12.47 -18.64 -0.19
CA VAL A 324 -13.52 -19.01 0.79
C VAL A 324 -13.76 -17.98 1.88
N LYS A 325 -12.82 -17.05 2.11
CA LYS A 325 -12.97 -15.94 3.07
C LYS A 325 -12.86 -14.61 2.32
N TYR A 326 -13.86 -13.74 2.46
CA TYR A 326 -13.89 -12.41 1.86
C TYR A 326 -13.71 -11.35 2.95
N LEU A 327 -12.54 -10.72 3.05
CA LEU A 327 -12.35 -9.53 3.86
C LEU A 327 -12.60 -8.28 3.00
N GLY A 328 -13.61 -7.48 3.37
CA GLY A 328 -13.87 -6.21 2.70
C GLY A 328 -14.46 -5.17 3.63
N ASP A 329 -14.73 -3.98 3.11
CA ASP A 329 -15.36 -2.89 3.85
C ASP A 329 -16.88 -3.16 3.96
N GLY A 330 -17.39 -3.31 5.19
CA GLY A 330 -18.82 -3.27 5.55
C GLY A 330 -19.78 -4.07 4.66
N ASP A 331 -21.03 -3.58 4.57
CA ASP A 331 -22.06 -4.07 3.62
C ASP A 331 -21.62 -3.72 2.18
N SER A 332 -20.59 -4.42 1.71
CA SER A 332 -20.13 -4.33 0.33
C SER A 332 -21.13 -5.06 -0.56
N LYS A 333 -21.79 -4.33 -1.46
CA LYS A 333 -22.60 -4.93 -2.53
C LYS A 333 -21.80 -5.98 -3.31
N GLY A 334 -20.48 -5.79 -3.44
CA GLY A 334 -19.58 -6.77 -4.05
C GLY A 334 -19.54 -8.14 -3.37
N TYR A 335 -19.64 -8.23 -2.04
CA TYR A 335 -19.75 -9.54 -1.37
C TYR A 335 -21.09 -10.23 -1.68
N GLN A 336 -22.19 -9.46 -1.69
CA GLN A 336 -23.51 -10.00 -2.03
C GLN A 336 -23.51 -10.52 -3.47
N ASP A 337 -23.00 -9.74 -4.41
CA ASP A 337 -22.95 -10.13 -5.82
C ASP A 337 -22.03 -11.35 -6.05
N VAL A 338 -20.92 -11.45 -5.30
CA VAL A 338 -20.05 -12.65 -5.31
C VAL A 338 -20.80 -13.86 -4.79
N GLN A 339 -21.51 -13.74 -3.66
CA GLN A 339 -22.31 -14.82 -3.08
C GLN A 339 -23.42 -15.28 -4.04
N GLU A 340 -24.16 -14.34 -4.63
CA GLU A 340 -25.22 -14.60 -5.61
C GLU A 340 -24.69 -15.21 -6.91
N SER A 341 -23.43 -14.95 -7.26
CA SER A 341 -22.82 -15.51 -8.47
C SER A 341 -22.36 -16.96 -8.35
N GLU A 342 -22.40 -17.53 -7.14
CA GLU A 342 -22.02 -18.92 -6.82
C GLU A 342 -20.78 -19.42 -7.59
N PRO A 343 -19.63 -18.72 -7.50
CA PRO A 343 -18.48 -18.94 -8.39
C PRO A 343 -17.86 -20.33 -8.26
N TYR A 344 -18.16 -21.05 -7.17
CA TYR A 344 -17.65 -22.39 -6.86
C TYR A 344 -18.79 -23.41 -6.65
N GLY A 345 -20.00 -23.10 -7.13
CA GLY A 345 -21.21 -23.89 -6.92
C GLY A 345 -21.86 -23.71 -5.56
N SER A 346 -23.08 -24.24 -5.41
CA SER A 346 -23.93 -24.10 -4.21
C SER A 346 -23.34 -24.70 -2.94
N ASN A 347 -22.40 -25.65 -3.08
CA ASN A 347 -21.82 -26.39 -1.97
C ASN A 347 -20.71 -25.62 -1.23
N VAL A 348 -20.18 -24.55 -1.84
CA VAL A 348 -19.07 -23.77 -1.26
C VAL A 348 -19.57 -22.41 -0.79
N LYS A 349 -19.64 -22.23 0.53
CA LYS A 349 -20.07 -20.97 1.13
C LYS A 349 -18.88 -20.04 1.38
N ILE A 350 -18.93 -18.85 0.80
CA ILE A 350 -17.94 -17.80 1.04
C ILE A 350 -18.28 -17.08 2.35
N SER A 351 -17.30 -17.00 3.26
CA SER A 351 -17.46 -16.37 4.58
C SER A 351 -17.04 -14.91 4.55
N LYS A 352 -17.97 -13.99 4.88
CA LYS A 352 -17.65 -12.56 5.04
C LYS A 352 -16.87 -12.31 6.33
N LEU A 353 -15.68 -11.76 6.18
CA LEU A 353 -14.86 -11.18 7.26
C LEU A 353 -14.99 -9.66 7.27
N GLU A 354 -14.75 -9.07 8.45
CA GLU A 354 -14.84 -7.63 8.68
C GLU A 354 -13.46 -7.02 8.98
N CYS A 355 -13.18 -5.88 8.35
CA CYS A 355 -11.97 -5.12 8.59
C CYS A 355 -12.02 -4.50 9.99
N VAL A 356 -11.08 -4.85 10.88
CA VAL A 356 -11.05 -4.31 12.26
C VAL A 356 -10.94 -2.78 12.26
N GLY A 357 -10.18 -2.22 11.31
CA GLY A 357 -10.07 -0.77 11.13
C GLY A 357 -11.42 -0.13 10.77
N HIS A 358 -12.23 -0.79 9.95
CA HIS A 358 -13.55 -0.32 9.58
C HIS A 358 -14.53 -0.43 10.75
N VAL A 359 -14.62 -1.59 11.43
CA VAL A 359 -15.49 -1.76 12.60
C VAL A 359 -15.11 -0.76 13.70
N GLN A 360 -13.81 -0.52 13.90
CA GLN A 360 -13.33 0.54 14.77
C GLN A 360 -13.88 1.91 14.35
N LYS A 361 -13.76 2.30 13.07
CA LYS A 361 -14.31 3.58 12.56
C LYS A 361 -15.84 3.65 12.72
N ARG A 362 -16.56 2.53 12.55
CA ARG A 362 -18.01 2.42 12.71
C ARG A 362 -18.48 2.88 14.09
N MET A 363 -17.76 2.50 15.16
CA MET A 363 -18.02 2.99 16.53
C MET A 363 -18.00 4.52 16.59
N GLY A 364 -16.92 5.14 16.11
CA GLY A 364 -16.80 6.60 16.14
C GLY A 364 -17.83 7.31 15.26
N SER A 365 -18.12 6.77 14.08
CA SER A 365 -19.14 7.32 13.17
C SER A 365 -20.53 7.30 13.80
N ARG A 366 -20.94 6.18 14.40
CA ARG A 366 -22.25 6.07 15.07
C ARG A 366 -22.37 7.01 16.27
N LEU A 367 -21.31 7.15 17.07
CA LEU A 367 -21.28 8.13 18.17
C LEU A 367 -21.42 9.56 17.66
N ARG A 368 -20.71 9.95 16.58
CA ARG A 368 -20.83 11.29 15.97
C ARG A 368 -22.24 11.52 15.41
N THR A 369 -22.84 10.52 14.75
CA THR A 369 -24.22 10.59 14.26
C THR A 369 -25.22 10.76 15.40
N LYS A 370 -25.05 10.02 16.51
CA LYS A 370 -25.89 10.15 17.70
C LYS A 370 -25.79 11.55 18.32
N VAL A 371 -24.58 12.11 18.44
CA VAL A 371 -24.38 13.50 18.90
C VAL A 371 -25.10 14.49 17.98
N LYS A 372 -25.01 14.30 16.66
CA LYS A 372 -25.69 15.15 15.68
C LYS A 372 -27.22 15.05 15.80
N ALA A 373 -27.76 13.85 15.98
CA ALA A 373 -29.19 13.61 16.14
C ALA A 373 -29.77 14.18 17.44
N MET A 374 -28.96 14.23 18.50
CA MET A 374 -29.34 14.76 19.82
C MET A 374 -28.97 16.25 20.00
N LYS A 375 -28.62 16.94 18.91
CA LYS A 375 -28.20 18.34 18.98
C LYS A 375 -29.31 19.22 19.58
N GLY A 376 -28.99 19.94 20.66
CA GLY A 376 -29.92 20.83 21.35
C GLY A 376 -30.90 20.13 22.31
N LYS A 377 -30.98 18.80 22.29
CA LYS A 377 -31.83 18.03 23.21
C LYS A 377 -31.14 17.88 24.57
N LYS A 378 -31.89 18.11 25.64
CA LYS A 378 -31.44 17.85 27.01
C LYS A 378 -31.64 16.37 27.34
N LEU A 379 -30.68 15.78 28.04
CA LEU A 379 -30.78 14.43 28.59
C LEU A 379 -31.50 14.47 29.95
N SER A 380 -31.64 13.31 30.59
CA SER A 380 -32.28 13.19 31.92
C SER A 380 -31.65 14.07 33.01
N ASP A 381 -30.39 14.47 32.86
CA ASP A 381 -29.69 15.39 33.77
C ASP A 381 -29.78 16.87 33.35
N GLY A 382 -30.69 17.21 32.44
CA GLY A 382 -30.93 18.58 31.98
C GLY A 382 -29.86 19.17 31.07
N LYS A 383 -28.80 18.41 30.73
CA LYS A 383 -27.65 18.86 29.93
C LYS A 383 -27.64 18.22 28.54
N ILE A 384 -26.99 18.86 27.56
CA ILE A 384 -26.82 18.35 26.19
C ILE A 384 -25.74 17.26 26.07
N ILE A 385 -25.91 16.26 25.19
CA ILE A 385 -25.03 15.07 25.09
C ILE A 385 -23.53 15.38 24.89
N SER A 386 -23.20 16.52 24.28
CA SER A 386 -21.84 16.97 24.02
C SER A 386 -21.46 18.14 24.94
N GLY A 387 -20.17 18.28 25.28
CA GLY A 387 -19.69 19.40 26.12
C GLY A 387 -18.52 18.98 27.01
N LYS A 388 -18.02 19.90 27.83
CA LYS A 388 -16.96 19.60 28.82
C LYS A 388 -17.41 18.46 29.73
N GLY A 389 -16.57 17.44 29.91
CA GLY A 389 -16.89 16.24 30.70
C GLY A 389 -17.89 15.29 30.04
N ARG A 390 -18.25 15.49 28.76
CA ARG A 390 -19.24 14.68 28.03
C ARG A 390 -18.68 14.15 26.72
N LEU A 391 -19.56 13.78 25.78
CA LEU A 391 -19.18 13.16 24.51
C LEU A 391 -18.61 14.20 23.52
N THR A 392 -17.36 14.60 23.76
CA THR A 392 -16.59 15.48 22.86
C THR A 392 -15.98 14.70 21.71
N LYS A 393 -15.51 15.40 20.65
CA LYS A 393 -14.77 14.76 19.54
C LYS A 393 -13.59 13.92 20.05
N LYS A 394 -12.77 14.46 20.96
CA LYS A 394 -11.62 13.76 21.55
C LYS A 394 -12.05 12.50 22.33
N THR A 395 -13.17 12.58 23.04
CA THR A 395 -13.73 11.45 23.78
C THR A 395 -14.24 10.37 22.83
N ILE A 396 -14.94 10.74 21.76
CA ILE A 396 -15.37 9.80 20.71
C ILE A 396 -14.16 9.13 20.08
N ASP A 397 -13.11 9.89 19.73
CA ASP A 397 -11.89 9.33 19.15
C ASP A 397 -11.19 8.35 20.13
N SER A 398 -11.28 8.62 21.44
CA SER A 398 -10.74 7.71 22.48
C SER A 398 -11.55 6.42 22.59
N LEU A 399 -12.90 6.51 22.64
CA LEU A 399 -13.79 5.35 22.65
C LEU A 399 -13.61 4.50 21.38
N GLN A 400 -13.52 5.17 20.23
CA GLN A 400 -13.21 4.55 18.94
C GLN A 400 -11.91 3.75 19.03
N ASN A 401 -10.83 4.33 19.57
CA ASN A 401 -9.55 3.64 19.71
C ASN A 401 -9.60 2.48 20.72
N TYR A 402 -10.26 2.66 21.86
CA TYR A 402 -10.40 1.60 22.87
C TYR A 402 -11.17 0.40 22.33
N PHE A 403 -12.25 0.64 21.60
CA PHE A 403 -13.01 -0.41 20.94
C PHE A 403 -12.13 -1.21 19.96
N GLY A 404 -11.35 -0.54 19.13
CA GLY A 404 -10.42 -1.21 18.22
C GLY A 404 -9.26 -1.93 18.93
N LEU A 405 -8.84 -1.47 20.12
CA LEU A 405 -7.84 -2.17 20.93
C LEU A 405 -8.39 -3.44 21.56
N ALA A 406 -9.64 -3.40 22.05
CA ALA A 406 -10.31 -4.57 22.60
C ALA A 406 -10.40 -5.71 21.57
N ILE A 407 -10.72 -5.40 20.32
CA ILE A 407 -10.70 -6.41 19.23
C ILE A 407 -9.29 -6.95 19.01
N ARG A 408 -8.29 -6.07 18.81
CA ARG A 408 -6.93 -6.51 18.44
C ARG A 408 -6.20 -7.29 19.54
N ARG A 409 -6.54 -7.09 20.81
CA ARG A 409 -5.93 -7.80 21.94
C ARG A 409 -6.48 -9.21 22.13
N ASN A 410 -7.68 -9.48 21.64
CA ASN A 410 -8.42 -10.72 21.89
C ASN A 410 -8.65 -11.50 20.58
N ARG A 411 -7.64 -11.58 19.71
CA ARG A 411 -7.70 -12.39 18.49
C ARG A 411 -7.95 -13.86 18.85
N GLY A 412 -8.77 -14.54 18.06
CA GLY A 412 -9.16 -15.94 18.30
C GLY A 412 -10.03 -16.19 19.54
N ASN A 413 -10.35 -15.17 20.36
CA ASN A 413 -11.16 -15.35 21.57
C ASN A 413 -12.36 -14.41 21.62
N LEU A 414 -13.52 -14.90 21.17
CA LEU A 414 -14.77 -14.14 21.10
C LEU A 414 -15.26 -13.67 22.48
N LYS A 415 -15.24 -14.56 23.48
CA LYS A 415 -15.71 -14.25 24.84
C LYS A 415 -14.85 -13.16 25.48
N ALA A 416 -13.53 -13.26 25.36
CA ALA A 416 -12.60 -12.25 25.86
C ALA A 416 -12.74 -10.92 25.10
N MET A 417 -12.93 -10.97 23.78
CA MET A 417 -13.17 -9.78 22.96
C MET A 417 -14.43 -9.03 23.38
N ARG A 418 -15.56 -9.75 23.52
CA ARG A 418 -16.83 -9.18 23.97
C ARG A 418 -16.69 -8.59 25.37
N LYS A 419 -16.02 -9.29 26.28
CA LYS A 419 -15.74 -8.82 27.65
C LYS A 419 -14.92 -7.53 27.64
N ASP A 420 -13.82 -7.46 26.89
CA ASP A 420 -12.94 -6.28 26.86
C ASP A 420 -13.63 -5.08 26.18
N VAL A 421 -14.48 -5.32 25.17
CA VAL A 421 -15.35 -4.28 24.59
C VAL A 421 -16.27 -3.68 25.66
N TRP A 422 -16.98 -4.52 26.41
CA TRP A 422 -17.87 -4.05 27.48
C TRP A 422 -17.11 -3.44 28.67
N ALA A 423 -15.90 -3.92 28.95
CA ALA A 423 -15.03 -3.32 29.95
C ALA A 423 -14.75 -1.84 29.63
N THR A 424 -14.58 -1.47 28.36
CA THR A 424 -14.41 -0.06 27.99
C THR A 424 -15.65 0.80 28.29
N PHE A 425 -16.86 0.24 28.17
CA PHE A 425 -18.10 0.93 28.51
C PHE A 425 -18.18 1.17 30.02
N PHE A 426 -18.07 0.11 30.83
CA PHE A 426 -18.17 0.21 32.29
C PHE A 426 -17.05 1.06 32.89
N HIS A 427 -15.83 0.96 32.35
CA HIS A 427 -14.70 1.80 32.76
C HIS A 427 -14.99 3.29 32.58
N ARG A 428 -15.76 3.67 31.55
CA ARG A 428 -16.13 5.08 31.29
C ARG A 428 -17.33 5.55 32.10
N LEU A 429 -18.16 4.63 32.59
CA LEU A 429 -19.28 4.91 33.52
C LEU A 429 -18.78 5.03 34.97
N SER A 430 -17.68 4.38 35.29
CA SER A 430 -17.12 4.29 36.64
C SER A 430 -16.79 5.65 37.27
N THR A 431 -17.18 5.86 38.53
CA THR A 431 -16.79 7.03 39.35
C THR A 431 -16.17 6.58 40.66
N ASP A 432 -15.63 7.52 41.46
CA ASP A 432 -15.06 7.21 42.77
C ASP A 432 -16.14 6.68 43.74
N GLU A 433 -17.37 7.19 43.64
CA GLU A 433 -18.52 6.73 44.44
C GLU A 433 -19.10 5.39 43.94
N LYS A 434 -19.03 5.15 42.63
CA LYS A 434 -19.56 3.94 41.97
C LYS A 434 -18.49 3.30 41.05
N PRO A 435 -17.50 2.60 41.61
CA PRO A 435 -16.45 1.97 40.83
C PRO A 435 -16.96 0.75 40.04
N ASN A 436 -16.91 0.82 38.70
CA ASN A 436 -17.45 -0.16 37.76
C ASN A 436 -16.32 -0.82 36.93
N HIS A 437 -15.40 -1.53 37.58
CA HIS A 437 -14.25 -2.16 36.93
C HIS A 437 -14.30 -3.69 36.86
N HIS A 438 -15.44 -4.31 37.20
CA HIS A 438 -15.59 -5.78 37.28
C HIS A 438 -15.25 -6.54 35.98
N MET A 439 -15.39 -5.91 34.81
CA MET A 439 -15.01 -6.50 33.52
C MET A 439 -13.58 -6.15 33.07
N CYS A 440 -12.91 -5.23 33.75
CA CYS A 440 -11.54 -4.86 33.40
C CYS A 440 -10.58 -6.02 33.68
N PRO A 441 -9.48 -6.15 32.91
CA PRO A 441 -8.43 -7.09 33.25
C PRO A 441 -7.85 -6.74 34.63
N LYS A 442 -7.46 -7.76 35.38
CA LYS A 442 -6.84 -7.63 36.70
C LYS A 442 -5.32 -7.78 36.59
N GLY A 443 -4.60 -7.38 37.64
CA GLY A 443 -3.15 -7.55 37.73
C GLY A 443 -2.35 -6.31 37.32
N VAL A 444 -1.04 -6.39 37.53
CA VAL A 444 -0.09 -5.28 37.32
C VAL A 444 -0.01 -4.82 35.87
N ASP A 445 -0.25 -5.72 34.92
CA ASP A 445 -0.25 -5.43 33.49
C ASP A 445 -1.61 -4.93 32.96
N SER A 446 -2.59 -4.74 33.85
CA SER A 446 -3.89 -4.22 33.47
C SER A 446 -3.79 -2.83 32.85
N TRP A 447 -4.47 -2.63 31.73
CA TRP A 447 -4.65 -1.30 31.16
C TRP A 447 -5.55 -0.42 32.05
N CYS A 448 -6.39 -1.03 32.91
CA CYS A 448 -7.22 -0.34 33.86
C CYS A 448 -6.38 0.12 35.05
N LYS A 449 -6.23 1.45 35.19
CA LYS A 449 -5.46 2.05 36.28
C LYS A 449 -5.99 1.69 37.67
N PHE A 450 -7.32 1.57 37.83
CA PHE A 450 -7.94 1.20 39.10
C PHE A 450 -7.60 -0.23 39.53
N GLU A 451 -7.74 -1.20 38.63
CA GLU A 451 -7.40 -2.60 38.94
C GLU A 451 -5.89 -2.79 39.15
N ARG A 452 -5.05 -1.99 38.48
CA ARG A 452 -3.62 -1.95 38.77
C ARG A 452 -3.33 -1.38 40.15
N ALA A 453 -3.93 -0.23 40.48
CA ALA A 453 -3.77 0.45 41.77
C ALA A 453 -4.18 -0.44 42.96
N LYS A 454 -5.22 -1.27 42.81
CA LYS A 454 -5.59 -2.27 43.83
C LYS A 454 -4.46 -3.26 44.15
N VAL A 455 -3.68 -3.64 43.14
CA VAL A 455 -2.59 -4.62 43.28
C VAL A 455 -1.30 -3.92 43.72
N THR A 456 -1.00 -2.74 43.18
CA THR A 456 0.19 -1.95 43.52
C THR A 456 0.05 -1.15 44.81
N LYS A 457 -1.16 -1.11 45.40
CA LYS A 457 -1.54 -0.30 46.56
C LYS A 457 -1.35 1.22 46.36
N GLU A 458 -1.38 1.66 45.11
CA GLU A 458 -1.35 3.09 44.75
C GLU A 458 -2.73 3.74 44.95
N SER A 459 -2.77 5.06 45.14
CA SER A 459 -4.03 5.82 45.15
C SER A 459 -4.54 6.02 43.71
N TYR A 460 -5.86 6.00 43.53
CA TYR A 460 -6.49 6.20 42.21
C TYR A 460 -7.76 7.04 42.33
N THR A 461 -7.91 7.98 41.40
CA THR A 461 -9.14 8.78 41.22
C THR A 461 -9.65 8.69 39.79
N HIS A 462 -10.97 8.67 39.64
CA HIS A 462 -11.64 8.55 38.35
C HIS A 462 -11.57 9.84 37.55
N ASN A 463 -10.53 9.94 36.73
CA ASN A 463 -10.39 11.03 35.79
C ASN A 463 -11.04 10.66 34.44
N ASN A 464 -11.93 11.54 33.96
CA ASN A 464 -12.61 11.47 32.65
C ASN A 464 -13.85 10.56 32.56
N SER A 465 -14.54 10.25 33.65
CA SER A 465 -15.82 9.53 33.60
C SER A 465 -16.88 10.27 32.79
N LEU A 466 -17.82 9.53 32.21
CA LEU A 466 -18.96 10.06 31.49
C LEU A 466 -20.22 9.96 32.34
N PRO A 467 -21.08 10.99 32.35
CA PRO A 467 -22.35 10.93 33.09
C PRO A 467 -23.23 9.77 32.64
N GLU A 468 -23.94 9.15 33.58
CA GLU A 468 -24.86 8.04 33.31
C GLU A 468 -25.88 8.36 32.21
N ALA A 469 -26.40 9.60 32.19
CA ALA A 469 -27.29 10.09 31.14
C ALA A 469 -26.67 9.98 29.72
N VAL A 470 -25.37 10.26 29.57
CA VAL A 470 -24.65 10.11 28.30
C VAL A 470 -24.40 8.63 27.99
N MET A 471 -24.05 7.84 29.00
CA MET A 471 -23.76 6.41 28.86
C MET A 471 -25.00 5.63 28.41
N ASN A 472 -26.18 5.95 28.96
CA ASN A 472 -27.45 5.34 28.56
C ASN A 472 -27.78 5.61 27.08
N GLU A 473 -27.49 6.81 26.58
CA GLU A 473 -27.71 7.15 25.16
C GLU A 473 -26.79 6.39 24.20
N ILE A 474 -25.57 6.03 24.62
CA ILE A 474 -24.60 5.34 23.76
C ILE A 474 -24.58 3.82 23.98
N LYS A 475 -25.20 3.31 25.06
CA LYS A 475 -25.30 1.87 25.35
C LYS A 475 -25.86 1.05 24.17
N PRO A 476 -26.91 1.49 23.44
CA PRO A 476 -27.39 0.75 22.27
C PRO A 476 -26.34 0.58 21.17
N ILE A 477 -25.43 1.55 21.00
CA ILE A 477 -24.34 1.45 20.02
C ILE A 477 -23.34 0.38 20.44
N PHE A 478 -23.01 0.30 21.73
CA PHE A 478 -22.17 -0.77 22.28
C PHE A 478 -22.83 -2.14 22.17
N GLN A 479 -24.13 -2.25 22.45
CA GLN A 479 -24.89 -3.49 22.30
C GLN A 479 -24.83 -3.98 20.86
N ASP A 480 -25.14 -3.12 19.88
CA ASP A 480 -25.15 -3.53 18.48
C ASP A 480 -23.75 -3.88 17.94
N LEU A 481 -22.70 -3.14 18.36
CA LEU A 481 -21.33 -3.41 17.93
C LEU A 481 -20.62 -4.51 18.72
N SER A 482 -21.24 -5.07 19.76
CA SER A 482 -20.71 -6.20 20.55
C SER A 482 -21.46 -7.51 20.33
N LYS A 483 -22.38 -7.53 19.35
CA LYS A 483 -23.03 -8.74 18.86
C LYS A 483 -22.01 -9.77 18.40
N GLU A 484 -22.26 -11.03 18.73
CA GLU A 484 -21.34 -12.15 18.44
C GLU A 484 -21.11 -12.29 16.94
N GLU A 485 -22.17 -12.15 16.12
CA GLU A 485 -22.09 -12.31 14.67
C GLU A 485 -21.17 -11.27 14.00
N LEU A 486 -20.97 -10.09 14.62
CA LEU A 486 -20.04 -9.07 14.14
C LEU A 486 -18.62 -9.31 14.65
N LEU A 487 -18.47 -9.67 15.93
CA LEU A 487 -17.15 -9.86 16.55
C LEU A 487 -16.45 -11.13 16.05
N GLU A 488 -17.20 -12.19 15.73
CA GLU A 488 -16.67 -13.40 15.08
C GLU A 488 -15.94 -13.07 13.77
N LYS A 489 -16.53 -12.19 12.96
CA LYS A 489 -15.94 -11.70 11.70
C LYS A 489 -14.68 -10.87 11.89
N CYS A 490 -14.31 -10.53 13.13
CA CYS A 490 -13.13 -9.77 13.50
C CYS A 490 -12.07 -10.59 14.25
N LEU A 491 -12.29 -11.88 14.53
CA LEU A 491 -11.39 -12.72 15.33
C LEU A 491 -9.97 -12.80 14.76
N HIS A 492 -9.83 -12.69 13.45
CA HIS A 492 -8.56 -12.66 12.74
C HIS A 492 -7.71 -11.42 13.04
N GLY A 493 -8.32 -10.30 13.43
CA GLY A 493 -7.60 -9.08 13.81
C GLY A 493 -6.91 -8.29 12.68
N GLN A 494 -7.15 -8.63 11.42
CA GLN A 494 -6.58 -8.02 10.20
C GLN A 494 -7.33 -6.75 9.75
N THR A 495 -6.71 -6.03 8.81
CA THR A 495 -7.27 -4.83 8.19
C THR A 495 -6.99 -4.81 6.69
N GLN A 496 -7.70 -3.96 5.93
CA GLN A 496 -7.45 -3.74 4.50
C GLN A 496 -6.27 -2.80 4.20
N ASN A 497 -5.36 -2.59 5.16
CA ASN A 497 -4.23 -1.67 4.96
C ASN A 497 -3.34 -2.09 3.80
N VAL A 498 -3.29 -3.40 3.49
CA VAL A 498 -2.51 -3.94 2.37
C VAL A 498 -3.03 -3.40 1.04
N ASN A 499 -4.35 -3.34 0.85
CA ASN A 499 -4.98 -2.75 -0.33
C ASN A 499 -4.78 -1.23 -0.37
N GLU A 500 -4.89 -0.52 0.77
CA GLU A 500 -4.56 0.91 0.83
C GLU A 500 -3.09 1.17 0.41
N CYS A 501 -2.16 0.29 0.80
CA CYS A 501 -0.76 0.35 0.36
C CYS A 501 -0.62 0.07 -1.14
N PHE A 502 -1.28 -0.96 -1.67
CA PHE A 502 -1.26 -1.29 -3.11
C PHE A 502 -1.84 -0.16 -3.95
N ASN A 503 -2.98 0.40 -3.55
CA ASN A 503 -3.58 1.59 -4.14
C ASN A 503 -2.56 2.74 -4.20
N GLY A 504 -1.79 2.96 -3.12
CA GLY A 504 -0.72 3.95 -3.10
C GLY A 504 0.34 3.73 -4.18
N VAL A 505 0.75 2.48 -4.41
CA VAL A 505 1.72 2.08 -5.46
C VAL A 505 1.15 2.32 -6.86
N VAL A 506 -0.12 1.98 -7.10
CA VAL A 506 -0.79 2.24 -8.38
C VAL A 506 -0.86 3.73 -8.69
N TRP A 507 -1.32 4.53 -7.72
CA TRP A 507 -1.54 5.95 -7.93
C TRP A 507 -0.26 6.79 -7.95
N SER A 508 0.88 6.23 -7.53
CA SER A 508 2.18 6.88 -7.76
C SER A 508 2.63 6.83 -9.22
N ARG A 509 2.12 5.86 -10.01
CA ARG A 509 2.40 5.70 -11.45
C ARG A 509 1.28 6.25 -12.34
N LEU A 510 0.06 6.31 -11.82
CA LEU A 510 -1.11 6.76 -12.56
C LEU A 510 -1.65 8.04 -11.94
N PRO A 511 -1.26 9.23 -12.43
CA PRO A 511 -1.72 10.48 -11.86
C PRO A 511 -3.24 10.60 -11.89
N LYS A 512 -3.84 10.93 -10.75
CA LYS A 512 -5.29 11.14 -10.61
C LYS A 512 -5.80 12.43 -11.25
N THR A 513 -4.90 13.33 -11.62
CA THR A 513 -5.20 14.68 -12.13
C THR A 513 -5.41 14.73 -13.63
N VAL A 514 -4.93 13.72 -14.38
CA VAL A 514 -5.03 13.67 -15.85
C VAL A 514 -5.85 12.46 -16.28
N PHE A 515 -6.46 12.55 -17.46
CA PHE A 515 -7.09 11.38 -18.06
C PHE A 515 -6.01 10.44 -18.63
N ILE A 516 -6.23 9.14 -18.48
CA ILE A 516 -5.33 8.09 -18.99
C ILE A 516 -6.21 7.06 -19.72
N GLY A 517 -5.80 6.66 -20.92
CA GLY A 517 -6.49 5.59 -21.67
C GLY A 517 -6.29 4.22 -21.03
N LEU A 518 -7.20 3.27 -21.29
CA LEU A 518 -7.21 1.95 -20.63
C LEU A 518 -5.89 1.19 -20.77
N GLU A 519 -5.24 1.21 -21.93
CA GLU A 519 -3.95 0.53 -22.13
C GLU A 519 -2.85 1.04 -21.20
N THR A 520 -2.73 2.37 -21.06
CA THR A 520 -1.75 2.96 -20.12
C THR A 520 -2.16 2.74 -18.67
N PHE A 521 -3.47 2.68 -18.39
CA PHE A 521 -3.99 2.35 -17.07
C PHE A 521 -3.62 0.91 -16.68
N LYS A 522 -3.85 -0.07 -17.56
CA LYS A 522 -3.45 -1.48 -17.38
C LYS A 522 -1.95 -1.61 -17.16
N LEU A 523 -1.13 -0.99 -18.00
CA LEU A 523 0.33 -0.98 -17.85
C LEU A 523 0.74 -0.54 -16.43
N GLY A 524 0.19 0.58 -15.94
CA GLY A 524 0.51 1.09 -14.61
C GLY A 524 0.03 0.19 -13.47
N VAL A 525 -1.11 -0.49 -13.63
CA VAL A 525 -1.61 -1.46 -12.65
C VAL A 525 -0.72 -2.71 -12.63
N TYR A 526 -0.39 -3.29 -13.78
CA TYR A 526 0.46 -4.47 -13.86
C TYR A 526 1.88 -4.20 -13.33
N ASP A 527 2.51 -3.08 -13.70
CA ASP A 527 3.80 -2.66 -13.10
C ASP A 527 3.71 -2.46 -11.58
N SER A 528 2.54 -2.07 -11.07
CA SER A 528 2.31 -1.97 -9.63
C SER A 528 2.18 -3.34 -8.96
N VAL A 529 1.53 -4.32 -9.60
CA VAL A 529 1.46 -5.71 -9.11
C VAL A 529 2.86 -6.27 -8.93
N ILE A 530 3.67 -6.20 -10.00
CA ILE A 530 5.06 -6.67 -10.02
C ILE A 530 5.84 -6.04 -8.86
N THR A 531 5.85 -4.72 -8.77
CA THR A 531 6.62 -4.04 -7.73
C THR A 531 6.06 -4.20 -6.32
N PHE A 532 4.76 -4.43 -6.18
CA PHE A 532 4.16 -4.62 -4.88
C PHE A 532 4.50 -6.00 -4.31
N ASN A 533 4.45 -7.05 -5.13
CA ASN A 533 4.70 -8.44 -4.76
C ASN A 533 6.18 -8.77 -4.67
N GLU A 534 6.98 -8.39 -5.67
CA GLU A 534 8.40 -8.78 -5.82
C GLU A 534 9.39 -7.63 -5.59
N GLY A 535 8.93 -6.39 -5.43
CA GLY A 535 9.82 -5.23 -5.37
C GLY A 535 10.24 -4.72 -6.75
N ASN A 536 11.11 -3.70 -6.78
CA ASN A 536 11.57 -3.10 -8.04
C ASN A 536 12.38 -4.11 -8.88
N LEU A 537 13.04 -5.09 -8.26
CA LEU A 537 13.71 -6.17 -9.00
C LEU A 537 12.76 -7.02 -9.84
N GLY A 538 11.46 -7.12 -9.51
CA GLY A 538 10.49 -7.79 -10.39
C GLY A 538 10.42 -7.16 -11.79
N ARG A 539 10.80 -5.88 -11.94
CA ARG A 539 10.89 -5.22 -13.27
C ARG A 539 12.02 -5.75 -14.14
N ILE A 540 12.97 -6.49 -13.59
CA ILE A 540 14.02 -7.16 -14.37
C ILE A 540 13.39 -8.11 -15.37
N LYS A 541 12.37 -8.89 -14.97
CA LYS A 541 11.58 -9.75 -15.87
C LYS A 541 11.02 -8.95 -17.06
N VAL A 542 10.44 -7.76 -16.82
CA VAL A 542 9.94 -6.87 -17.90
C VAL A 542 11.07 -6.39 -18.82
N LEU A 543 12.24 -6.07 -18.27
CA LEU A 543 13.41 -5.68 -19.07
C LEU A 543 13.96 -6.84 -19.89
N GLN A 544 13.89 -8.07 -19.40
CA GLN A 544 14.26 -9.27 -20.16
C GLN A 544 13.31 -9.50 -21.34
N HIS A 545 12.00 -9.23 -21.21
CA HIS A 545 11.09 -9.19 -22.36
C HIS A 545 11.44 -8.11 -23.38
N ILE A 546 12.01 -6.98 -22.92
CA ILE A 546 12.46 -5.92 -23.82
C ILE A 546 13.71 -6.36 -24.58
N THR A 547 14.71 -6.92 -23.92
CA THR A 547 16.00 -7.26 -24.54
C THR A 547 16.02 -8.63 -25.22
N GLY A 548 15.15 -9.54 -24.80
CA GLY A 548 15.16 -10.97 -25.19
C GLY A 548 16.23 -11.79 -24.47
N ALA A 549 17.00 -11.19 -23.56
CA ALA A 549 18.07 -11.85 -22.83
C ALA A 549 18.31 -11.15 -21.48
N ASP A 550 19.40 -10.38 -21.34
CA ASP A 550 19.80 -9.73 -20.09
C ASP A 550 19.17 -8.34 -19.89
N ALA A 551 18.86 -7.95 -18.66
CA ALA A 551 18.23 -6.67 -18.34
C ALA A 551 19.23 -5.48 -18.26
N GLY A 552 20.53 -5.76 -18.23
CA GLY A 552 21.62 -4.81 -18.09
C GLY A 552 21.96 -4.51 -16.64
N VAL A 553 23.26 -4.54 -16.32
CA VAL A 553 23.83 -4.39 -14.97
C VAL A 553 23.34 -3.12 -14.24
N ASN A 554 23.27 -1.99 -14.95
CA ASN A 554 22.85 -0.71 -14.38
C ASN A 554 21.40 -0.74 -13.87
N SER A 555 20.52 -1.51 -14.54
CA SER A 555 19.13 -1.68 -14.11
C SER A 555 19.04 -2.52 -12.84
N ILE A 556 19.81 -3.62 -12.79
CA ILE A 556 19.86 -4.53 -11.63
C ILE A 556 20.37 -3.78 -10.40
N ILE A 557 21.51 -3.08 -10.51
CA ILE A 557 22.07 -2.26 -9.43
C ILE A 557 21.05 -1.21 -8.98
N GLY A 558 20.48 -0.46 -9.93
CA GLY A 558 19.55 0.62 -9.66
C GLY A 558 18.31 0.16 -8.90
N TYR A 559 17.64 -0.89 -9.39
CA TYR A 559 16.44 -1.42 -8.76
C TYR A 559 16.72 -2.08 -7.40
N ARG A 560 17.82 -2.83 -7.27
CA ARG A 560 18.24 -3.40 -5.97
C ARG A 560 18.45 -2.30 -4.93
N GLN A 561 19.06 -1.18 -5.32
CA GLN A 561 19.26 -0.04 -4.41
C GLN A 561 17.93 0.64 -4.03
N MET A 562 16.99 0.75 -4.97
CA MET A 562 15.63 1.26 -4.67
C MET A 562 14.91 0.38 -3.65
N ASP A 563 15.01 -0.94 -3.77
CA ASP A 563 14.40 -1.88 -2.83
C ASP A 563 15.08 -1.84 -1.45
N LYS A 564 16.41 -1.75 -1.40
CA LYS A 564 17.15 -1.49 -0.14
C LYS A 564 16.65 -0.23 0.56
N GLN A 565 16.41 0.85 -0.19
CA GLN A 565 15.87 2.09 0.37
C GLN A 565 14.41 1.94 0.83
N ARG A 566 13.58 1.22 0.07
CA ARG A 566 12.18 0.91 0.43
C ARG A 566 12.11 0.18 1.76
N VAL A 567 12.90 -0.89 1.94
CA VAL A 567 12.95 -1.66 3.19
C VAL A 567 13.47 -0.80 4.34
N LYS A 568 14.58 -0.08 4.16
CA LYS A 568 15.11 0.84 5.19
C LYS A 568 14.08 1.88 5.64
N LYS A 569 13.33 2.48 4.71
CA LYS A 569 12.28 3.46 5.02
C LYS A 569 11.12 2.82 5.78
N ALA A 570 10.67 1.63 5.37
CA ALA A 570 9.59 0.91 6.02
C ALA A 570 9.97 0.49 7.46
N ASP A 571 11.16 -0.08 7.64
CA ASP A 571 11.67 -0.48 8.95
C ASP A 571 11.87 0.72 9.88
N ARG A 572 12.39 1.84 9.34
CA ARG A 572 12.52 3.09 10.11
C ARG A 572 11.16 3.62 10.54
N ALA A 573 10.16 3.65 9.65
CA ALA A 573 8.82 4.10 9.99
C ALA A 573 8.18 3.20 11.07
N GLN A 574 8.41 1.89 11.01
CA GLN A 574 7.97 0.95 12.04
C GLN A 574 8.66 1.22 13.38
N LYS A 575 9.98 1.40 13.39
CA LYS A 575 10.77 1.75 14.58
C LYS A 575 10.37 3.11 15.14
N GLU A 576 10.09 4.09 14.30
CA GLU A 576 9.66 5.42 14.74
C GLU A 576 8.26 5.37 15.36
N ASN A 577 7.33 4.61 14.77
CA ASN A 577 6.04 4.34 15.39
C ASN A 577 6.20 3.66 16.76
N GLN A 578 7.14 2.71 16.89
CA GLN A 578 7.49 2.10 18.17
C GLN A 578 8.13 3.10 19.13
N LYS A 579 9.03 3.98 18.66
CA LYS A 579 9.70 5.02 19.46
C LYS A 579 8.71 6.06 19.95
N GLN A 580 7.80 6.54 19.10
CA GLN A 580 6.73 7.46 19.48
C GLN A 580 5.79 6.80 20.50
N LYS A 581 5.47 5.51 20.34
CA LYS A 581 4.75 4.74 21.38
C LYS A 581 5.53 4.67 22.70
N ARG A 582 6.83 4.39 22.67
CA ARG A 582 7.72 4.35 23.85
C ARG A 582 7.84 5.73 24.51
N GLN A 583 8.02 6.80 23.74
CA GLN A 583 8.08 8.18 24.23
C GLN A 583 6.75 8.64 24.85
N ARG A 584 5.60 8.25 24.27
CA ARG A 584 4.29 8.50 24.89
C ARG A 584 4.13 7.76 26.22
N LYS A 585 4.62 6.50 26.31
CA LYS A 585 4.67 5.75 27.58
C LYS A 585 5.57 6.45 28.61
N ARG A 586 6.80 6.82 28.23
CA ARG A 586 7.77 7.52 29.11
C ARG A 586 7.28 8.90 29.53
N GLY A 587 6.63 9.66 28.64
CA GLY A 587 6.03 10.95 28.95
C GLY A 587 4.81 10.83 29.87
N CYS A 588 4.05 9.72 29.82
CA CYS A 588 3.06 9.43 30.85
C CYS A 588 3.71 9.03 32.18
N LYS A 589 4.85 8.33 32.16
CA LYS A 589 5.57 7.93 33.38
C LYS A 589 6.22 9.13 34.09
N ARG A 590 6.93 10.00 33.36
CA ARG A 590 7.49 11.24 33.91
C ARG A 590 6.42 12.15 34.50
N LYS A 591 5.24 12.25 33.88
CA LYS A 591 4.13 13.01 34.48
C LYS A 591 3.63 12.43 35.81
N LEU A 592 3.74 11.12 36.01
CA LEU A 592 3.39 10.48 37.28
C LEU A 592 4.50 10.70 38.31
N GLU A 593 5.77 10.60 37.91
CA GLU A 593 6.93 10.87 38.76
C GLU A 593 6.99 12.36 39.17
N ASP A 594 6.70 13.30 38.26
CA ASP A 594 6.59 14.73 38.55
C ASP A 594 5.39 15.04 39.48
N GLU A 595 4.25 14.33 39.34
CA GLU A 595 3.09 14.46 40.25
C GLU A 595 3.39 13.90 41.66
N GLU A 596 4.29 12.93 41.79
CA GLU A 596 4.77 12.40 43.08
C GLU A 596 5.84 13.29 43.74
N GLU A 597 6.72 13.94 42.97
CA GLU A 597 7.71 14.89 43.51
C GLU A 597 7.08 16.19 44.05
N PHE A 598 5.97 16.66 43.45
CA PHE A 598 5.22 17.81 43.98
C PHE A 598 4.48 17.54 45.29
N TYR A 599 4.38 16.27 45.73
CA TYR A 599 3.78 15.89 47.01
C TYR A 599 4.79 15.65 48.15
N LYS A 600 6.09 15.90 47.92
CA LYS A 600 7.12 15.81 48.97
C LYS A 600 8.02 17.06 48.99
N ALA A 601 7.47 18.19 49.40
CA ALA A 601 8.22 19.27 50.06
C ALA A 601 7.29 20.21 50.83
N GLY A 602 7.25 20.06 52.17
CA GLY A 602 6.96 21.15 53.11
C GLY A 602 5.51 21.53 53.37
N ALA A 603 4.76 20.65 54.04
CA ALA A 603 3.60 21.06 54.84
C ALA A 603 3.67 20.36 56.20
N PHE A 604 4.55 20.84 57.08
CA PHE A 604 4.47 20.74 58.55
C PHE A 604 5.54 21.67 59.14
N GLU A 605 5.16 22.93 59.34
CA GLU A 605 5.10 23.62 60.63
C GLU A 605 4.21 24.86 60.50
#